data_AF-A0A397EC81-F1
#
_entry.id   AF-A0A397EC81-F1
#
_cell.length_a   1.000
_cell.length_b   1.000
_cell.length_c   1.000
_cell.angle_alpha   90.00
_cell.angle_beta   90.00
_cell.angle_gamma   90.00
#
_symmetry.space_group_name_H-M   'P 1'
#
loop_
_entity.id
_entity.type
_entity.pdbx_description
1 polymer ?
#
loop_
_entity_poly.entity_id
_entity_poly.type
_entity_poly.pdbx_seq_one_letter_code
_entity_poly.pdbx_strand_id
1 'polypeptide(L)'
;AKQEIGAVRKQAAEELSAAVKDNALAEHNKREMELKLEMEQKQQEEMVKQQRALLVKLESMEAKLLVGGEIMNKAAQQEDELRKTKLELEERKHQELKLARELAEREEANLMKEEKVINEYEAEAKTKKLKKVFGKVKEVLADIKQMEKAHGREREDLLDTIRELTAQFKLKTLVLEYFMPREAATALENAAHWDDEDDNYRLDHVELSGNALRPRQRPASASGLRRPETASEKPRKYVSNEEEQGGVEVEVHVERNQYLVYTSDDEGDGYALAEDKIVNPPVATTAKDRPKTSKKSSKKPKDGSTTTNSTSGSSTKRPETAKKREKREKS
;
A
#
# COMPACT_ATOMS: atom_id res chain seq x y z
N ALA A 1 -75.48 -72.60 -154.87
CA ALA A 1 -75.02 -71.30 -154.37
C ALA A 1 -75.66 -70.95 -153.02
N LYS A 2 -75.19 -71.57 -151.93
CA LYS A 2 -75.72 -71.37 -150.55
C LYS A 2 -74.63 -71.37 -149.46
N GLN A 3 -73.37 -71.12 -149.80
CA GLN A 3 -72.25 -71.32 -148.84
C GLN A 3 -71.30 -70.13 -148.63
N GLU A 4 -71.44 -69.00 -149.32
CA GLU A 4 -70.43 -67.93 -149.23
C GLU A 4 -70.75 -66.77 -148.28
N ILE A 5 -71.96 -66.69 -147.71
CA ILE A 5 -72.34 -65.58 -146.79
C ILE A 5 -72.08 -65.92 -145.29
N GLY A 6 -71.76 -67.18 -144.98
CA GLY A 6 -71.55 -67.64 -143.59
C GLY A 6 -70.13 -67.46 -143.03
N ALA A 7 -69.10 -67.35 -143.88
CA ALA A 7 -67.70 -67.33 -143.45
C ALA A 7 -67.24 -65.95 -142.94
N VAL A 8 -67.75 -64.86 -143.54
CA VAL A 8 -67.31 -63.49 -143.23
C VAL A 8 -67.83 -63.00 -141.85
N ARG A 9 -68.95 -63.54 -141.35
CA ARG A 9 -69.49 -63.15 -140.03
C ARG A 9 -68.80 -63.80 -138.84
N LYS A 10 -68.09 -64.92 -139.01
CA LYS A 10 -67.38 -65.59 -137.91
C LYS A 10 -66.01 -64.97 -137.64
N GLN A 11 -65.28 -64.57 -138.68
CA GLN A 11 -63.96 -63.95 -138.52
C GLN A 11 -64.03 -62.55 -137.86
N ALA A 12 -65.06 -61.75 -138.16
CA ALA A 12 -65.23 -60.43 -137.55
C ALA A 12 -65.62 -60.48 -136.05
N ALA A 13 -66.17 -61.59 -135.55
CA ALA A 13 -66.55 -61.73 -134.14
C ALA A 13 -65.39 -62.20 -133.25
N GLU A 14 -64.45 -62.97 -133.81
CA GLU A 14 -63.27 -63.46 -133.08
C GLU A 14 -62.20 -62.38 -132.91
N GLU A 15 -62.01 -61.49 -133.90
CA GLU A 15 -61.04 -60.38 -133.79
C GLU A 15 -61.45 -59.32 -132.74
N LEU A 16 -62.76 -59.08 -132.57
CA LEU A 16 -63.28 -58.16 -131.54
C LEU A 16 -63.20 -58.76 -130.12
N SER A 17 -63.25 -60.09 -129.98
CA SER A 17 -63.12 -60.77 -128.68
C SER A 17 -61.67 -60.81 -128.17
N ALA A 18 -60.69 -60.91 -129.07
CA ALA A 18 -59.27 -60.91 -128.71
C ALA A 18 -58.80 -59.51 -128.25
N ALA A 19 -59.20 -58.44 -128.96
CA ALA A 19 -58.81 -57.07 -128.60
C ALA A 19 -59.37 -56.60 -127.25
N VAL A 20 -60.53 -57.11 -126.82
CA VAL A 20 -61.11 -56.78 -125.50
C VAL A 20 -60.37 -57.49 -124.35
N LYS A 21 -59.83 -58.69 -124.59
CA LYS A 21 -59.12 -59.47 -123.56
C LYS A 21 -57.70 -58.92 -123.29
N ASP A 22 -57.00 -58.46 -124.33
CA ASP A 22 -55.66 -57.87 -124.17
C ASP A 22 -55.72 -56.49 -123.48
N ASN A 23 -56.77 -55.70 -123.74
CA ASN A 23 -56.94 -54.39 -123.08
C ASN A 23 -57.32 -54.55 -121.59
N ALA A 24 -58.07 -55.59 -121.23
CA ALA A 24 -58.42 -55.90 -119.84
C ALA A 24 -57.20 -56.36 -119.01
N LEU A 25 -56.29 -57.13 -119.61
CA LEU A 25 -55.05 -57.56 -118.95
C LEU A 25 -54.06 -56.41 -118.76
N ALA A 26 -53.98 -55.48 -119.72
CA ALA A 26 -53.14 -54.29 -119.60
C ALA A 26 -53.61 -53.33 -118.50
N GLU A 27 -54.92 -53.09 -118.38
CA GLU A 27 -55.47 -52.28 -117.27
C GLU A 27 -55.25 -52.92 -115.89
N HIS A 28 -55.40 -54.24 -115.78
CA HIS A 28 -55.19 -54.96 -114.51
C HIS A 28 -53.74 -54.82 -114.02
N ASN A 29 -52.77 -55.03 -114.92
CA ASN A 29 -51.35 -54.91 -114.60
C ASN A 29 -50.92 -53.48 -114.24
N LYS A 30 -51.55 -52.46 -114.85
CA LYS A 30 -51.28 -51.06 -114.53
C LYS A 30 -51.80 -50.67 -113.14
N ARG A 31 -53.01 -51.12 -112.77
CA ARG A 31 -53.60 -50.89 -111.44
C ARG A 31 -52.82 -51.57 -110.32
N GLU A 32 -52.29 -52.77 -110.55
CA GLU A 32 -51.44 -53.44 -109.54
C GLU A 32 -50.11 -52.71 -109.29
N MET A 33 -49.50 -52.15 -110.33
CA MET A 33 -48.27 -51.37 -110.20
C MET A 33 -48.50 -50.04 -109.49
N GLU A 34 -49.60 -49.35 -109.78
CA GLU A 34 -49.98 -48.10 -109.09
C GLU A 34 -50.26 -48.36 -107.60
N LEU A 35 -50.95 -49.45 -107.25
CA LEU A 35 -51.18 -49.83 -105.85
C LEU A 35 -49.89 -50.18 -105.10
N LYS A 36 -48.94 -50.87 -105.74
CA LYS A 36 -47.63 -51.15 -105.12
C LYS A 36 -46.83 -49.88 -104.86
N LEU A 37 -46.86 -48.94 -105.79
CA LEU A 37 -46.16 -47.66 -105.68
C LEU A 37 -46.80 -46.78 -104.59
N GLU A 38 -48.13 -46.77 -104.48
CA GLU A 38 -48.85 -46.06 -103.41
C GLU A 38 -48.57 -46.68 -102.03
N MET A 39 -48.49 -48.01 -101.93
CA MET A 39 -48.14 -48.71 -100.70
C MET A 39 -46.69 -48.42 -100.27
N GLU A 40 -45.76 -48.39 -101.22
CA GLU A 40 -44.36 -48.05 -100.96
C GLU A 40 -44.19 -46.58 -100.55
N GLN A 41 -44.93 -45.65 -101.16
CA GLN A 41 -44.96 -44.25 -100.74
C GLN A 41 -45.53 -44.08 -99.32
N LYS A 42 -46.62 -44.77 -98.99
CA LYS A 42 -47.18 -44.78 -97.63
C LYS A 42 -46.18 -45.31 -96.61
N GLN A 43 -45.47 -46.39 -96.94
CA GLN A 43 -44.41 -46.92 -96.07
C GLN A 43 -43.25 -45.94 -95.89
N GLN A 44 -42.81 -45.27 -96.96
CA GLN A 44 -41.77 -44.25 -96.87
C GLN A 44 -42.22 -43.04 -96.05
N GLU A 45 -43.46 -42.58 -96.22
CA GLU A 45 -44.02 -41.49 -95.40
C GLU A 45 -44.15 -41.86 -93.93
N GLU A 46 -44.56 -43.09 -93.61
CA GLU A 46 -44.61 -43.59 -92.24
C GLU A 46 -43.21 -43.67 -91.62
N MET A 47 -42.21 -44.15 -92.37
CA MET A 47 -40.82 -44.20 -91.92
C MET A 47 -40.26 -42.80 -91.68
N VAL A 48 -40.54 -41.82 -92.56
CA VAL A 48 -40.13 -40.43 -92.37
C VAL A 48 -40.85 -39.79 -91.18
N LYS A 49 -42.15 -40.08 -90.97
CA LYS A 49 -42.90 -39.63 -89.79
C LYS A 49 -42.33 -40.22 -88.51
N GLN A 50 -41.98 -41.50 -88.50
CA GLN A 50 -41.34 -42.14 -87.35
C GLN A 50 -39.94 -41.56 -87.08
N GLN A 51 -39.12 -41.36 -88.12
CA GLN A 51 -37.82 -40.71 -87.98
C GLN A 51 -37.95 -39.28 -87.42
N ARG A 52 -38.89 -38.48 -87.94
CA ARG A 52 -39.17 -37.13 -87.41
C ARG A 52 -39.66 -37.15 -85.97
N ALA A 53 -40.56 -38.08 -85.62
CA ALA A 53 -41.06 -38.22 -84.25
C ALA A 53 -39.93 -38.61 -83.27
N LEU A 54 -39.00 -39.47 -83.70
CA LEU A 54 -37.82 -39.83 -82.91
C LEU A 54 -36.88 -38.64 -82.75
N LEU A 55 -36.63 -37.86 -83.80
CA LEU A 55 -35.80 -36.65 -83.72
C LEU A 55 -36.37 -35.60 -82.76
N VAL A 56 -37.68 -35.33 -82.84
CA VAL A 56 -38.34 -34.40 -81.91
C VAL A 56 -38.26 -34.91 -80.46
N LYS A 57 -38.37 -36.22 -80.25
CA LYS A 57 -38.23 -36.82 -78.93
C LYS A 57 -36.79 -36.69 -78.41
N LEU A 58 -35.80 -36.89 -79.28
CA LEU A 58 -34.38 -36.74 -78.97
C LEU A 58 -34.06 -35.28 -78.61
N GLU A 59 -34.50 -34.32 -79.41
CA GLU A 59 -34.34 -32.89 -79.18
C GLU A 59 -35.03 -32.44 -77.88
N SER A 60 -36.22 -32.98 -77.58
CA SER A 60 -36.91 -32.72 -76.31
C SER A 60 -36.19 -33.31 -75.09
N MET A 61 -35.51 -34.46 -75.26
CA MET A 61 -34.69 -35.06 -74.21
C MET A 61 -33.39 -34.29 -74.02
N GLU A 62 -32.74 -33.87 -75.10
CA GLU A 62 -31.54 -33.03 -75.09
C GLU A 62 -31.82 -31.68 -74.44
N ALA A 63 -32.92 -31.01 -74.80
CA ALA A 63 -33.32 -29.74 -74.17
C ALA A 63 -33.60 -29.91 -72.66
N LYS A 64 -34.25 -31.00 -72.24
CA LYS A 64 -34.49 -31.28 -70.80
C LYS A 64 -33.21 -31.64 -70.06
N LEU A 65 -32.28 -32.35 -70.68
CA LEU A 65 -30.96 -32.65 -70.11
C LEU A 65 -30.10 -31.40 -69.99
N LEU A 66 -30.16 -30.51 -70.98
CA LEU A 66 -29.41 -29.26 -70.97
C LEU A 66 -29.97 -28.30 -69.90
N VAL A 67 -31.29 -28.16 -69.82
CA VAL A 67 -31.97 -27.40 -68.74
C VAL A 67 -31.72 -28.04 -67.37
N GLY A 68 -31.74 -29.37 -67.27
CA GLY A 68 -31.41 -30.09 -66.04
C GLY A 68 -29.95 -29.87 -65.60
N GLY A 69 -29.02 -29.87 -66.56
CA GLY A 69 -27.61 -29.56 -66.32
C GLY A 69 -27.38 -28.12 -65.89
N GLU A 70 -28.08 -27.15 -66.50
CA GLU A 70 -28.01 -25.74 -66.09
C GLU A 70 -28.59 -25.51 -64.68
N ILE A 71 -29.69 -26.17 -64.33
CA ILE A 71 -30.28 -26.07 -62.98
C ILE A 71 -29.37 -26.71 -61.94
N MET A 72 -28.79 -27.88 -62.24
CA MET A 72 -27.81 -28.51 -61.36
C MET A 72 -26.57 -27.64 -61.17
N ASN A 73 -26.05 -27.04 -62.24
CA ASN A 73 -24.88 -26.16 -62.18
C ASN A 73 -25.19 -24.88 -61.38
N LYS A 74 -26.36 -24.25 -61.57
CA LYS A 74 -26.79 -23.09 -60.79
C LYS A 74 -27.01 -23.45 -59.32
N ALA A 75 -27.60 -24.60 -59.01
CA ALA A 75 -27.79 -25.07 -57.65
C ALA A 75 -26.45 -25.37 -56.96
N ALA A 76 -25.51 -25.99 -57.67
CA ALA A 76 -24.16 -26.25 -57.18
C ALA A 76 -23.39 -24.95 -56.91
N GLN A 77 -23.49 -23.96 -57.80
CA GLN A 77 -22.90 -22.63 -57.60
C GLN A 77 -23.48 -21.92 -56.37
N GLN A 78 -24.81 -21.94 -56.20
CA GLN A 78 -25.46 -21.37 -55.02
C GLN A 78 -25.09 -22.10 -53.73
N GLU A 79 -24.96 -23.43 -53.76
CA GLU A 79 -24.52 -24.21 -52.61
C GLU A 79 -23.07 -23.88 -52.23
N ASP A 80 -22.18 -23.74 -53.22
CA ASP A 80 -20.79 -23.36 -52.99
C ASP A 80 -20.65 -21.91 -52.49
N GLU A 81 -21.46 -20.98 -53.00
CA GLU A 81 -21.55 -19.61 -52.47
C GLU A 81 -22.07 -19.58 -51.03
N LEU A 82 -23.10 -20.37 -50.72
CA LEU A 82 -23.63 -20.52 -49.36
C LEU A 82 -22.59 -21.15 -48.42
N ARG A 83 -21.81 -22.11 -48.88
CA ARG A 83 -20.71 -22.70 -48.09
C ARG A 83 -19.61 -21.67 -47.82
N LYS A 84 -19.19 -20.91 -48.83
CA LYS A 84 -18.17 -19.85 -48.68
C LYS A 84 -18.63 -18.77 -47.70
N THR A 85 -19.87 -18.29 -47.84
CA THR A 85 -20.43 -17.28 -46.94
C THR A 85 -20.60 -17.81 -45.51
N LYS A 86 -21.01 -19.07 -45.32
CA LYS A 86 -21.05 -19.70 -43.99
C LYS A 86 -19.67 -19.77 -43.34
N LEU A 87 -18.65 -20.20 -44.08
CA LEU A 87 -17.27 -20.24 -43.60
C LEU A 87 -16.78 -18.84 -43.19
N GLU A 88 -17.01 -17.83 -44.03
CA GLU A 88 -16.62 -16.45 -43.72
C GLU A 88 -17.34 -15.91 -42.47
N LEU A 89 -18.62 -16.26 -42.28
CA LEU A 89 -19.41 -15.88 -41.12
C LEU A 89 -18.91 -16.57 -39.83
N GLU A 90 -18.53 -17.85 -39.93
CA GLU A 90 -17.92 -18.58 -38.81
C GLU A 90 -16.54 -18.02 -38.45
N GLU A 91 -15.71 -17.68 -39.44
CA GLU A 91 -14.42 -17.03 -39.21
C GLU A 91 -14.59 -15.65 -38.55
N ARG A 92 -15.54 -14.82 -39.02
CA ARG A 92 -15.87 -13.54 -38.38
C ARG A 92 -16.34 -13.73 -36.95
N LYS A 93 -17.25 -14.66 -36.69
CA LYS A 93 -17.71 -14.97 -35.32
C LYS A 93 -16.57 -15.41 -34.41
N HIS A 94 -15.63 -16.19 -34.92
CA HIS A 94 -14.48 -16.64 -34.14
C HIS A 94 -13.50 -15.49 -33.87
N GLN A 95 -13.29 -14.58 -34.82
CA GLN A 95 -12.50 -13.36 -34.62
C GLN A 95 -13.16 -12.41 -33.60
N GLU A 96 -14.47 -12.18 -33.72
CA GLU A 96 -15.25 -11.38 -32.78
C GLU A 96 -15.20 -11.97 -31.37
N LEU A 97 -15.35 -13.29 -31.22
CA LEU A 97 -15.27 -13.94 -29.92
C LEU A 97 -13.87 -13.83 -29.31
N LYS A 98 -12.81 -13.96 -30.12
CA LYS A 98 -11.42 -13.74 -29.66
C LYS A 98 -11.20 -12.31 -29.19
N LEU A 99 -11.64 -11.33 -29.98
CA LEU A 99 -11.53 -9.91 -29.62
C LEU A 99 -12.34 -9.61 -28.36
N ALA A 100 -13.57 -10.11 -28.24
CA ALA A 100 -14.40 -9.93 -27.06
C ALA A 100 -13.75 -10.54 -25.81
N ARG A 101 -13.12 -11.72 -25.94
CA ARG A 101 -12.40 -12.36 -24.84
C ARG A 101 -11.17 -11.57 -24.42
N GLU A 102 -10.38 -11.08 -25.37
CA GLU A 102 -9.21 -10.25 -25.08
C GLU A 102 -9.61 -8.92 -24.41
N LEU A 103 -10.71 -8.33 -24.87
CA LEU A 103 -11.26 -7.09 -24.30
C LEU A 103 -11.74 -7.33 -22.86
N ALA A 104 -12.47 -8.42 -22.61
CA ALA A 104 -12.89 -8.82 -21.26
C ALA A 104 -11.71 -9.07 -20.32
N GLU A 105 -10.68 -9.80 -20.77
CA GLU A 105 -9.48 -10.04 -19.95
C GLU A 105 -8.73 -8.73 -19.64
N ARG A 106 -8.68 -7.81 -20.61
CA ARG A 106 -8.08 -6.48 -20.40
C ARG A 106 -8.89 -5.63 -19.42
N GLU A 107 -10.21 -5.68 -19.50
CA GLU A 107 -11.11 -5.01 -18.55
C GLU A 107 -10.95 -5.56 -17.14
N GLU A 108 -10.96 -6.89 -16.97
CA GLU A 108 -10.70 -7.55 -15.68
C GLU A 108 -9.32 -7.16 -15.12
N ALA A 109 -8.28 -7.17 -15.96
CA ALA A 109 -6.93 -6.77 -15.55
C ALA A 109 -6.85 -5.28 -15.17
N ASN A 110 -7.63 -4.40 -15.80
CA ASN A 110 -7.71 -2.99 -15.44
C ASN A 110 -8.45 -2.80 -14.13
N LEU A 111 -9.57 -3.49 -13.92
CA LEU A 111 -10.35 -3.45 -12.68
C LEU A 111 -9.50 -3.89 -11.48
N MET A 112 -8.73 -4.98 -11.64
CA MET A 112 -7.78 -5.46 -10.63
C MET A 112 -6.65 -4.46 -10.34
N LYS A 113 -6.22 -3.65 -11.33
CA LYS A 113 -5.24 -2.58 -11.11
C LYS A 113 -5.86 -1.41 -10.37
N GLU A 114 -7.07 -1.00 -10.75
CA GLU A 114 -7.79 0.08 -10.08
C GLU A 114 -8.04 -0.25 -8.60
N GLU A 115 -8.47 -1.48 -8.30
CA GLU A 115 -8.64 -1.94 -6.91
C GLU A 115 -7.33 -1.87 -6.11
N LYS A 116 -6.20 -2.29 -6.71
CA LYS A 116 -4.87 -2.18 -6.06
C LYS A 116 -4.51 -0.72 -5.79
N VAL A 117 -4.72 0.15 -6.77
CA VAL A 117 -4.43 1.58 -6.66
C VAL A 117 -5.31 2.23 -5.57
N ILE A 118 -6.59 1.89 -5.48
CA ILE A 118 -7.49 2.36 -4.41
C ILE A 118 -6.97 1.91 -3.04
N ASN A 119 -6.61 0.64 -2.90
CA ASN A 119 -6.06 0.11 -1.64
C ASN A 119 -4.74 0.80 -1.25
N GLU A 120 -3.87 1.09 -2.21
CA GLU A 120 -2.63 1.85 -2.00
C GLU A 120 -2.93 3.28 -1.53
N TYR A 121 -3.86 3.99 -2.17
CA TYR A 121 -4.28 5.33 -1.73
C TYR A 121 -4.86 5.32 -0.31
N GLU A 122 -5.64 4.32 0.07
CA GLU A 122 -6.13 4.18 1.44
C GLU A 122 -5.00 3.95 2.44
N ALA A 123 -4.05 3.07 2.12
CA ALA A 123 -2.87 2.81 2.95
C ALA A 123 -2.04 4.10 3.12
N GLU A 124 -1.84 4.87 2.05
CA GLU A 124 -1.21 6.18 2.12
C GLU A 124 -1.99 7.17 2.99
N ALA A 125 -3.31 7.22 2.88
CA ALA A 125 -4.14 8.08 3.71
C ALA A 125 -4.03 7.70 5.20
N LYS A 126 -4.06 6.40 5.52
CA LYS A 126 -3.88 5.87 6.88
C LYS A 126 -2.48 6.17 7.42
N THR A 127 -1.43 5.99 6.62
CA THR A 127 -0.04 6.31 7.02
C THR A 127 0.18 7.81 7.21
N LYS A 128 -0.42 8.68 6.39
CA LYS A 128 -0.41 10.14 6.58
C LYS A 128 -1.08 10.53 7.90
N LYS A 129 -2.24 9.93 8.23
CA LYS A 129 -2.90 10.14 9.53
C LYS A 129 -2.04 9.67 10.69
N LEU A 130 -1.43 8.49 10.58
CA LEU A 130 -0.54 7.93 11.60
C LEU A 130 0.68 8.85 11.83
N LYS A 131 1.33 9.33 10.77
CA LYS A 131 2.45 10.28 10.85
C LYS A 131 2.05 11.58 11.57
N LYS A 132 0.85 12.12 11.30
CA LYS A 132 0.34 13.31 11.99
C LYS A 132 0.15 13.06 13.48
N VAL A 133 -0.49 11.95 13.86
CA VAL A 133 -0.70 11.60 15.28
C VAL A 133 0.64 11.37 15.97
N PHE A 134 1.57 10.66 15.33
CA PHE A 134 2.90 10.43 15.87
C PHE A 134 3.69 11.73 16.04
N GLY A 135 3.54 12.69 15.13
CA GLY A 135 4.09 14.04 15.27
C GLY A 135 3.55 14.73 16.52
N LYS A 136 2.22 14.73 16.72
CA LYS A 136 1.59 15.30 17.92
C LYS A 136 2.05 14.63 19.21
N VAL A 137 2.18 13.30 19.22
CA VAL A 137 2.69 12.57 20.39
C VAL A 137 4.12 12.99 20.71
N LYS A 138 4.98 13.14 19.71
CA LYS A 138 6.35 13.62 19.90
C LYS A 138 6.42 15.05 20.43
N GLU A 139 5.55 15.92 19.93
CA GLU A 139 5.40 17.30 20.39
C GLU A 139 5.02 17.34 21.87
N VAL A 140 3.95 16.64 22.25
CA VAL A 140 3.50 16.55 23.66
C VAL A 140 4.58 15.94 24.56
N LEU A 141 5.33 14.93 24.11
CA LEU A 141 6.44 14.37 24.88
C LEU A 141 7.59 15.37 25.07
N ALA A 142 7.87 16.20 24.06
CA ALA A 142 8.86 17.27 24.17
C ALA A 142 8.39 18.35 25.15
N ASP A 143 7.11 18.72 25.09
CA ASP A 143 6.49 19.69 26.00
C ASP A 143 6.54 19.18 27.45
N ILE A 144 6.19 17.92 27.70
CA ILE A 144 6.29 17.31 29.04
C ILE A 144 7.73 17.41 29.56
N LYS A 145 8.72 17.05 28.75
CA LYS A 145 10.13 17.13 29.15
C LYS A 145 10.57 18.57 29.43
N GLN A 146 10.06 19.54 28.67
CA GLN A 146 10.34 20.95 28.90
C GLN A 146 9.70 21.43 30.21
N MET A 147 8.45 21.04 30.48
CA MET A 147 7.73 21.35 31.72
C MET A 147 8.42 20.73 32.95
N GLU A 148 8.85 19.48 32.86
CA GLU A 148 9.61 18.81 33.94
C GLU A 148 10.91 19.55 34.25
N LYS A 149 11.63 20.02 33.22
CA LYS A 149 12.84 20.83 33.40
C LYS A 149 12.54 22.19 34.03
N ALA A 150 11.47 22.85 33.62
CA ALA A 150 11.04 24.12 34.21
C ALA A 150 10.66 23.94 35.68
N HIS A 151 9.84 22.94 36.01
CA HIS A 151 9.46 22.61 37.38
C HIS A 151 10.68 22.22 38.24
N GLY A 152 11.68 21.54 37.66
CA GLY A 152 12.93 21.22 38.35
C GLY A 152 13.70 22.47 38.77
N ARG A 153 13.82 23.45 37.88
CA ARG A 153 14.46 24.74 38.16
C ARG A 153 13.69 25.56 39.19
N GLU A 154 12.38 25.69 39.01
CA GLU A 154 11.52 26.39 39.97
C GLU A 154 11.61 25.77 41.36
N ARG A 155 11.68 24.43 41.45
CA ARG A 155 11.88 23.75 42.72
C ARG A 155 13.24 24.10 43.33
N GLU A 156 14.31 24.12 42.54
CA GLU A 156 15.64 24.49 43.00
C GLU A 156 15.67 25.94 43.51
N ASP A 157 15.12 26.89 42.73
CA ASP A 157 15.01 28.31 43.10
C ASP A 157 14.22 28.50 44.42
N LEU A 158 13.10 27.77 44.57
CA LEU A 158 12.32 27.79 45.81
C LEU A 158 13.09 27.19 46.99
N LEU A 159 13.81 26.09 46.78
CA LEU A 159 14.64 25.48 47.83
C LEU A 159 15.77 26.40 48.26
N ASP A 160 16.39 27.12 47.33
CA ASP A 160 17.43 28.10 47.64
C ASP A 160 16.87 29.31 48.41
N THR A 161 15.68 29.78 48.02
CA THR A 161 14.95 30.81 48.79
C THR A 161 14.65 30.34 50.20
N ILE A 162 14.20 29.09 50.39
CA ILE A 162 13.95 28.50 51.72
C ILE A 162 15.25 28.43 52.52
N ARG A 163 16.36 28.00 51.91
CA ARG A 163 17.67 27.92 52.57
C ARG A 163 18.14 29.31 53.02
N GLU A 164 18.02 30.31 52.16
CA GLU A 164 18.39 31.70 52.48
C GLU A 164 17.53 32.24 53.63
N LEU A 165 16.20 32.15 53.53
CA LEU A 165 15.29 32.61 54.57
C LEU A 165 15.53 31.88 55.90
N THR A 166 15.81 30.57 55.85
CA THR A 166 16.15 29.79 57.04
C THR A 166 17.46 30.28 57.67
N ALA A 167 18.48 30.58 56.87
CA ALA A 167 19.75 31.13 57.36
C ALA A 167 19.56 32.52 57.98
N GLN A 168 18.80 33.40 57.32
CA GLN A 168 18.47 34.73 57.83
C GLN A 168 17.67 34.65 59.14
N PHE A 169 16.68 33.75 59.22
CA PHE A 169 15.89 33.53 60.42
C PHE A 169 16.77 33.05 61.57
N LYS A 170 17.58 32.00 61.36
CA LYS A 170 18.52 31.48 62.37
C LYS A 170 19.49 32.56 62.86
N LEU A 171 20.02 33.39 61.95
CA LEU A 171 20.90 34.50 62.31
C LEU A 171 20.18 35.52 63.20
N LYS A 172 18.97 35.94 62.83
CA LYS A 172 18.18 36.89 63.61
C LYS A 172 17.85 36.32 64.99
N THR A 173 17.45 35.05 65.07
CA THR A 173 17.18 34.36 66.34
C THR A 173 18.42 34.32 67.22
N LEU A 174 19.58 33.96 66.68
CA LEU A 174 20.84 33.93 67.44
C LEU A 174 21.22 35.32 67.97
N VAL A 175 21.03 36.37 67.17
CA VAL A 175 21.25 37.76 67.61
C VAL A 175 20.31 38.12 68.75
N LEU A 176 19.02 37.75 68.66
CA LEU A 176 18.08 37.98 69.76
C LEU A 176 18.48 37.22 71.02
N GLU A 177 18.82 35.93 70.91
CA GLU A 177 19.23 35.10 72.05
C GLU A 177 20.46 35.64 72.78
N TYR A 178 21.44 36.19 72.05
CA TYR A 178 22.68 36.68 72.64
C TYR A 178 22.57 38.10 73.19
N PHE A 179 21.83 38.98 72.52
CA PHE A 179 21.80 40.41 72.86
C PHE A 179 20.55 40.87 73.62
N MET A 180 19.48 40.05 73.66
CA MET A 180 18.22 40.40 74.33
C MET A 180 17.96 39.50 75.54
N PRO A 181 17.76 40.05 76.75
CA PRO A 181 17.29 39.29 77.89
C PRO A 181 15.93 38.64 77.60
N ARG A 182 15.75 37.38 78.01
CA ARG A 182 14.51 36.61 77.76
C ARG A 182 13.24 37.32 78.26
N GLU A 183 13.32 37.93 79.43
CA GLU A 183 12.18 38.68 80.00
C GLU A 183 11.76 39.86 79.11
N ALA A 184 12.72 40.60 78.56
CA ALA A 184 12.46 41.70 77.65
C ALA A 184 11.86 41.22 76.31
N ALA A 185 12.32 40.08 75.80
CA ALA A 185 11.75 39.45 74.61
C ALA A 185 10.27 39.09 74.82
N THR A 186 9.95 38.42 75.93
CA THR A 186 8.55 38.06 76.25
C THR A 186 7.66 39.27 76.47
N ALA A 187 8.19 40.36 77.05
CA ALA A 187 7.44 41.59 77.21
C ALA A 187 7.12 42.26 75.86
N LEU A 188 8.06 42.22 74.91
CA LEU A 188 7.87 42.71 73.55
C LEU A 188 6.86 41.86 72.76
N GLU A 189 6.95 40.53 72.87
CA GLU A 189 6.01 39.60 72.21
C GLU A 189 4.57 39.83 72.68
N ASN A 190 4.36 40.06 73.99
CA ASN A 190 3.03 40.33 74.55
C ASN A 190 2.49 41.72 74.17
N ALA A 191 3.37 42.68 73.91
CA ALA A 191 2.99 44.04 73.51
C ALA A 191 2.78 44.18 71.99
N ALA A 192 3.32 43.25 71.20
CA ALA A 192 3.13 43.24 69.75
C ALA A 192 1.72 42.77 69.41
N HIS A 193 1.06 43.47 68.49
CA HIS A 193 -0.20 43.04 67.91
C HIS A 193 -0.07 42.93 66.39
N TRP A 194 -0.86 42.04 65.82
CA TRP A 194 -0.91 41.84 64.39
C TRP A 194 -1.78 42.91 63.73
N ASP A 195 -1.29 43.51 62.65
CA ASP A 195 -2.03 44.44 61.82
C ASP A 195 -2.34 43.83 60.45
N ASP A 196 -3.63 43.59 60.19
CA ASP A 196 -4.13 42.99 58.95
C ASP A 196 -3.98 43.91 57.73
N GLU A 197 -3.92 45.23 57.89
CA GLU A 197 -3.78 46.16 56.76
C GLU A 197 -2.36 46.12 56.17
N ASP A 198 -1.37 45.94 57.05
CA ASP A 198 0.06 45.95 56.72
C ASP A 198 0.67 44.55 56.58
N ASP A 199 -0.07 43.50 56.93
CA ASP A 199 0.39 42.10 57.00
C ASP A 199 1.66 41.96 57.86
N ASN A 200 1.68 42.65 59.01
CA ASN A 200 2.87 42.73 59.85
C ASN A 200 2.55 42.98 61.34
N TYR A 201 3.50 42.65 62.22
CA TYR A 201 3.40 42.99 63.64
C TYR A 201 3.77 44.45 63.88
N ARG A 202 2.90 45.17 64.61
CA ARG A 202 3.14 46.53 65.08
C ARG A 202 3.30 46.55 66.60
N LEU A 203 4.13 47.48 67.07
CA LEU A 203 4.36 47.74 68.48
C LEU A 203 3.85 49.16 68.78
N ASP A 204 3.11 49.30 69.87
CA ASP A 204 2.61 50.61 70.28
C ASP A 204 3.74 51.53 70.75
N HIS A 205 3.62 52.82 70.43
CA HIS A 205 4.52 53.87 70.90
C HIS A 205 6.01 53.65 70.57
N VAL A 206 6.33 52.95 69.48
CA VAL A 206 7.72 52.72 69.02
C VAL A 206 8.50 54.04 68.85
N GLU A 207 7.83 55.13 68.51
CA GLU A 207 8.44 56.46 68.39
C GLU A 207 9.11 56.93 69.69
N LEU A 208 8.60 56.52 70.85
CA LEU A 208 9.13 56.87 72.16
C LEU A 208 10.35 56.01 72.57
N SER A 209 10.68 54.97 71.80
CA SER A 209 11.80 54.05 72.10
C SER A 209 13.19 54.69 71.99
N GLY A 210 13.29 55.94 71.55
CA GLY A 210 14.56 56.69 71.45
C GLY A 210 15.48 56.23 70.31
N ASN A 211 15.06 55.25 69.50
CA ASN A 211 15.81 54.77 68.32
C ASN A 211 15.95 55.85 67.24
N ALA A 212 14.99 56.76 67.13
CA ALA A 212 15.04 57.90 66.21
C ALA A 212 15.99 59.02 66.68
N LEU A 213 16.27 59.11 67.98
CA LEU A 213 17.11 60.15 68.58
C LEU A 213 18.61 59.78 68.61
N ARG A 214 18.97 58.51 68.36
CA ARG A 214 20.37 58.09 68.25
C ARG A 214 20.84 58.25 66.80
N PRO A 215 21.89 59.05 66.54
CA PRO A 215 22.49 59.06 65.21
C PRO A 215 23.02 57.65 64.90
N ARG A 216 22.58 57.07 63.78
CA ARG A 216 23.05 55.76 63.28
C ARG A 216 24.50 55.82 62.76
N GLN A 217 25.34 56.69 63.33
CA GLN A 217 26.77 56.62 63.09
C GLN A 217 27.34 55.52 63.97
N ARG A 218 27.79 54.45 63.29
CA ARG A 218 28.62 53.44 63.93
C ARG A 218 29.83 54.15 64.56
N PRO A 219 30.17 53.89 65.84
CA PRO A 219 31.36 54.49 66.43
C PRO A 219 32.56 54.16 65.56
N ALA A 220 33.30 55.20 65.16
CA ALA A 220 34.52 55.03 64.37
C ALA A 220 35.48 54.12 65.15
N SER A 221 36.10 53.14 64.48
CA SER A 221 37.15 52.37 65.16
C SER A 221 38.27 53.33 65.55
N ALA A 222 38.96 53.06 66.67
CA ALA A 222 40.10 53.88 67.10
C ALA A 222 41.22 53.96 66.04
N SER A 223 41.22 53.02 65.08
CA SER A 223 42.14 52.95 63.94
C SER A 223 41.63 53.64 62.66
N GLY A 224 40.46 54.30 62.69
CA GLY A 224 39.87 54.96 61.51
C GLY A 224 39.26 53.99 60.49
N LEU A 225 39.16 52.70 60.81
CA LEU A 225 38.50 51.70 59.98
C LEU A 225 36.99 51.67 60.21
N ARG A 226 36.26 51.22 59.18
CA ARG A 226 34.79 51.09 59.21
C ARG A 226 34.30 50.06 60.22
N ARG A 227 35.15 49.15 60.69
CA ARG A 227 34.85 48.12 61.69
C ARG A 227 36.07 47.92 62.60
N PRO A 228 35.88 47.64 63.91
CA PRO A 228 36.97 47.18 64.76
C PRO A 228 37.45 45.82 64.27
N GLU A 229 38.74 45.71 63.96
CA GLU A 229 39.38 44.47 63.52
C GLU A 229 40.16 43.85 64.68
N THR A 230 40.08 42.53 64.79
CA THR A 230 40.89 41.79 65.76
C THR A 230 42.33 41.69 65.25
N ALA A 231 43.30 41.48 66.15
CA ALA A 231 44.73 41.39 65.76
C ALA A 231 45.01 40.28 64.73
N SER A 232 44.16 39.25 64.67
CA SER A 232 44.23 38.13 63.71
C SER A 232 43.79 38.49 62.29
N GLU A 233 42.97 39.54 62.10
CA GLU A 233 42.47 39.96 60.77
C GLU A 233 43.44 40.88 60.03
N LYS A 234 44.32 41.59 60.76
CA LYS A 234 45.33 42.50 60.20
C LYS A 234 46.24 41.87 59.13
N PRO A 235 46.79 40.65 59.29
CA PRO A 235 47.67 40.06 58.28
C PRO A 235 46.96 39.62 57.00
N ARG A 236 45.62 39.43 57.01
CA ARG A 236 44.88 38.96 55.82
C ARG A 236 44.72 40.02 54.73
N LYS A 237 44.84 41.31 55.07
CA LYS A 237 44.68 42.42 54.11
C LYS A 237 45.89 42.66 53.21
N TYR A 238 47.04 42.08 53.52
CA TYR A 238 48.27 42.23 52.72
C TYR A 238 48.37 41.25 51.55
N VAL A 239 47.37 40.39 51.30
CA VAL A 239 47.42 39.35 50.25
C VAL A 239 46.59 39.73 49.01
N SER A 240 46.29 41.00 48.78
CA SER A 240 45.68 41.44 47.53
C SER A 240 46.39 42.65 46.95
N ASN A 241 47.11 42.37 45.86
CA ASN A 241 47.76 43.25 44.89
C ASN A 241 49.20 43.67 45.21
N GLU A 242 50.14 42.86 44.72
CA GLU A 242 51.24 43.34 43.87
C GLU A 242 51.77 42.17 43.02
N GLU A 243 52.23 42.52 41.83
CA GLU A 243 52.45 41.65 40.67
C GLU A 243 53.63 40.67 40.82
N GLU A 244 53.59 39.67 39.93
CA GLU A 244 54.66 38.74 39.54
C GLU A 244 56.09 39.14 39.91
N GLN A 245 56.73 38.34 40.78
CA GLN A 245 58.03 37.68 40.54
C GLN A 245 58.56 37.05 41.85
N GLY A 246 58.91 35.76 41.78
CA GLY A 246 59.69 35.07 42.82
C GLY A 246 58.85 34.25 43.79
N GLY A 247 58.57 33.00 43.39
CA GLY A 247 57.89 32.02 44.23
C GLY A 247 58.69 31.67 45.49
N VAL A 248 58.14 32.03 46.64
CA VAL A 248 58.29 31.23 47.86
C VAL A 248 56.91 30.62 48.10
N GLU A 249 56.76 29.34 47.73
CA GLU A 249 55.56 28.57 48.04
C GLU A 249 55.46 28.44 49.56
N VAL A 250 54.70 29.33 50.18
CA VAL A 250 54.17 29.07 51.53
C VAL A 250 52.95 28.19 51.31
N GLU A 251 53.15 26.89 51.42
CA GLU A 251 52.09 25.88 51.41
C GLU A 251 51.15 26.14 52.60
N VAL A 252 50.12 26.95 52.39
CA VAL A 252 49.01 27.07 53.34
C VAL A 252 48.20 25.79 53.17
N HIS A 253 48.48 24.82 54.03
CA HIS A 253 47.64 23.63 54.21
C HIS A 253 46.27 24.09 54.73
N VAL A 254 45.38 24.45 53.81
CA VAL A 254 43.97 24.60 54.10
C VAL A 254 43.46 23.18 54.29
N GLU A 255 43.52 22.69 55.52
CA GLU A 255 42.85 21.45 55.89
C GLU A 255 41.40 21.57 55.41
N ARG A 256 41.04 20.77 54.40
CA ARG A 256 39.65 20.67 53.93
C ARG A 256 38.82 20.34 55.17
N ASN A 257 37.88 21.20 55.54
CA ASN A 257 36.94 20.93 56.61
C ASN A 257 36.35 19.53 56.37
N GLN A 258 36.69 18.57 57.24
CA GLN A 258 36.38 17.16 57.02
C GLN A 258 34.87 16.88 57.00
N TYR A 259 34.07 17.85 57.45
CA TYR A 259 32.62 17.82 57.50
C TYR A 259 31.95 18.45 56.26
N LEU A 260 32.67 19.15 55.38
CA LEU A 260 32.15 19.72 54.14
C LEU A 260 32.97 19.24 52.94
N VAL A 261 32.52 18.14 52.34
CA VAL A 261 33.02 17.66 51.04
C VAL A 261 32.00 18.04 49.98
N TYR A 262 32.40 18.88 49.02
CA TYR A 262 31.67 19.06 47.76
C TYR A 262 32.27 18.10 46.73
N THR A 263 31.53 17.06 46.38
CA THR A 263 31.78 16.26 45.17
C THR A 263 31.07 16.94 44.01
N SER A 264 31.81 17.23 42.93
CA SER A 264 31.25 17.74 41.69
C SER A 264 30.35 16.69 41.04
N ASP A 265 29.11 17.07 40.77
CA ASP A 265 28.05 16.27 40.16
C ASP A 265 28.36 15.99 38.68
N ASP A 266 28.95 14.83 38.36
CA ASP A 266 28.91 14.31 36.98
C ASP A 266 27.85 13.23 36.78
N GLU A 267 27.24 12.68 37.83
CA GLU A 267 26.16 11.70 37.70
C GLU A 267 25.12 11.86 38.81
N GLY A 268 24.10 12.68 38.55
CA GLY A 268 22.70 12.30 38.72
C GLY A 268 22.12 11.89 40.09
N ASP A 269 22.83 11.93 41.22
CA ASP A 269 22.29 11.52 42.52
C ASP A 269 22.49 12.60 43.60
N GLY A 270 21.39 12.99 44.25
CA GLY A 270 21.31 14.15 45.14
C GLY A 270 22.04 14.06 46.49
N TYR A 271 22.43 15.24 46.96
CA TYR A 271 23.07 15.62 48.23
C TYR A 271 22.58 14.86 49.48
N ALA A 272 23.50 14.22 50.21
CA ALA A 272 23.29 13.75 51.59
C ALA A 272 24.46 14.17 52.50
N LEU A 273 24.16 14.64 53.72
CA LEU A 273 25.16 14.94 54.75
C LEU A 273 25.85 13.64 55.24
N ALA A 274 27.12 13.76 55.63
CA ALA A 274 28.01 12.65 55.97
C ALA A 274 27.62 11.79 57.21
N GLU A 275 26.47 12.02 57.84
CA GLU A 275 26.06 11.33 59.08
C GLU A 275 25.12 10.13 58.85
N ASP A 276 24.57 9.92 57.65
CA ASP A 276 23.61 8.83 57.37
C ASP A 276 24.25 7.53 56.85
N LYS A 277 25.30 7.05 57.53
CA LYS A 277 25.83 5.67 57.32
C LYS A 277 25.85 4.88 58.62
N ILE A 278 24.67 4.60 59.18
CA ILE A 278 24.49 3.45 60.07
C ILE A 278 24.41 2.20 59.18
N VAL A 279 25.49 1.42 59.21
CA VAL A 279 25.58 0.10 58.57
C VAL A 279 24.64 -0.86 59.29
N ASN A 280 23.50 -1.19 58.68
CA ASN A 280 22.71 -2.35 59.09
C ASN A 280 23.26 -3.61 58.41
N PRO A 281 23.57 -4.71 59.15
CA PRO A 281 24.01 -5.96 58.54
C PRO A 281 22.86 -6.65 57.77
N PRO A 282 23.16 -7.43 56.73
CA PRO A 282 22.12 -8.03 55.89
C PRO A 282 21.35 -9.13 56.65
N VAL A 283 20.02 -8.98 56.71
CA VAL A 283 19.10 -10.00 57.23
C VAL A 283 19.03 -11.17 56.25
N ALA A 284 19.37 -12.36 56.74
CA ALA A 284 19.25 -13.62 56.03
C ALA A 284 17.77 -13.95 55.74
N THR A 285 17.40 -14.02 54.46
CA THR A 285 16.09 -14.55 54.03
C THR A 285 16.10 -16.07 54.15
N THR A 286 15.47 -16.60 55.20
CA THR A 286 15.16 -18.03 55.29
C THR A 286 13.95 -18.36 54.43
N ALA A 287 14.13 -19.29 53.50
CA ALA A 287 13.09 -19.88 52.69
C ALA A 287 12.07 -20.60 53.58
N LYS A 288 10.78 -20.30 53.40
CA LYS A 288 9.66 -21.15 53.83
C LYS A 288 8.59 -21.21 52.76
N ASP A 289 8.07 -22.42 52.62
CA ASP A 289 7.20 -22.96 51.59
C ASP A 289 5.89 -22.20 51.34
N ARG A 290 5.41 -22.25 50.09
CA ARG A 290 4.01 -22.00 49.76
C ARG A 290 3.48 -23.07 48.79
N PRO A 291 2.25 -23.61 48.99
CA PRO A 291 1.90 -24.94 48.51
C PRO A 291 1.41 -25.01 47.05
N LYS A 292 1.58 -26.20 46.49
CA LYS A 292 1.19 -26.64 45.14
C LYS A 292 -0.33 -26.61 44.95
N THR A 293 -0.81 -25.97 43.88
CA THR A 293 -2.15 -26.22 43.33
C THR A 293 -2.03 -26.96 42.00
N SER A 294 -2.78 -28.05 41.90
CA SER A 294 -2.83 -29.04 40.84
C SER A 294 -3.21 -28.46 39.47
N LYS A 295 -2.48 -28.87 38.41
CA LYS A 295 -3.03 -28.88 37.05
C LYS A 295 -2.79 -30.23 36.38
N LYS A 296 -3.90 -30.70 35.84
CA LYS A 296 -4.22 -32.02 35.30
C LYS A 296 -3.49 -32.26 33.98
N SER A 297 -2.99 -33.47 33.83
CA SER A 297 -2.38 -34.02 32.63
C SER A 297 -3.42 -34.29 31.53
N SER A 298 -3.06 -34.00 30.29
CA SER A 298 -3.50 -34.79 29.14
C SER A 298 -2.41 -34.83 28.07
N LYS A 299 -2.08 -36.07 27.71
CA LYS A 299 -1.04 -36.51 26.78
C LYS A 299 -1.73 -36.78 25.43
N LYS A 300 -1.12 -36.42 24.30
CA LYS A 300 -1.21 -37.22 23.07
C LYS A 300 0.05 -37.03 22.21
N PRO A 301 0.57 -38.09 21.56
CA PRO A 301 1.94 -38.14 21.06
C PRO A 301 2.04 -37.86 19.56
N LYS A 302 3.25 -37.61 19.08
CA LYS A 302 3.65 -37.92 17.71
C LYS A 302 4.95 -38.72 17.71
N ASP A 303 4.90 -39.82 16.97
CA ASP A 303 5.97 -40.75 16.67
C ASP A 303 7.18 -40.09 16.01
N GLY A 304 8.34 -40.71 16.22
CA GLY A 304 9.63 -40.28 15.73
C GLY A 304 10.07 -40.91 14.41
N SER A 305 11.27 -40.54 13.97
CA SER A 305 12.37 -41.49 13.78
C SER A 305 13.68 -40.72 13.56
N THR A 306 14.76 -41.49 13.56
CA THR A 306 16.11 -41.19 14.02
C THR A 306 17.06 -40.98 12.83
N THR A 307 18.12 -40.17 13.02
CA THR A 307 19.48 -40.28 12.41
C THR A 307 19.62 -40.14 10.88
N THR A 308 20.70 -39.64 10.26
CA THR A 308 22.11 -39.43 10.62
C THR A 308 22.80 -38.53 9.58
N ASN A 309 23.93 -37.96 10.00
CA ASN A 309 25.16 -37.69 9.25
C ASN A 309 25.36 -36.45 8.35
N SER A 310 26.53 -35.90 8.62
CA SER A 310 27.30 -34.80 8.06
C SER A 310 27.82 -35.03 6.65
N THR A 311 27.94 -33.97 5.85
CA THR A 311 29.23 -33.58 5.24
C THR A 311 29.24 -32.14 4.71
N SER A 312 30.43 -31.56 4.82
CA SER A 312 31.03 -30.32 4.29
C SER A 312 30.57 -29.75 2.94
N GLY A 313 30.74 -28.42 2.79
CA GLY A 313 31.27 -27.87 1.53
C GLY A 313 30.93 -26.42 1.16
N SER A 314 31.93 -25.53 1.29
CA SER A 314 32.23 -24.38 0.41
C SER A 314 31.27 -23.16 0.37
N SER A 315 31.76 -21.99 0.78
CA SER A 315 32.14 -20.83 -0.08
C SER A 315 30.94 -19.94 -0.47
N THR A 316 30.89 -18.67 -0.08
CA THR A 316 31.70 -17.58 -0.65
C THR A 316 31.53 -16.29 0.18
N LYS A 317 32.64 -15.59 0.41
CA LYS A 317 32.70 -14.16 0.73
C LYS A 317 32.67 -13.36 -0.58
N ARG A 318 31.90 -12.27 -0.67
CA ARG A 318 32.43 -10.94 -1.06
C ARG A 318 31.44 -9.78 -0.81
N PRO A 319 31.95 -8.55 -0.60
CA PRO A 319 31.23 -7.32 -0.26
C PRO A 319 31.12 -6.36 -1.46
N GLU A 320 30.48 -5.18 -1.30
CA GLU A 320 30.83 -3.87 -1.91
C GLU A 320 29.80 -2.79 -1.45
N THR A 321 30.20 -1.78 -0.68
CA THR A 321 30.64 -0.41 -1.05
C THR A 321 29.63 0.48 -1.77
N ALA A 322 29.27 1.62 -1.16
CA ALA A 322 29.17 2.91 -1.85
C ALA A 322 29.19 4.09 -0.85
N LYS A 323 30.38 4.71 -0.70
CA LYS A 323 30.52 6.12 -0.31
C LYS A 323 30.07 6.98 -1.49
N LYS A 324 29.29 8.04 -1.26
CA LYS A 324 29.27 9.20 -2.15
C LYS A 324 29.43 10.48 -1.32
N ARG A 325 30.58 11.11 -1.52
CA ARG A 325 31.00 12.41 -0.97
C ARG A 325 31.41 13.25 -2.19
N GLU A 326 30.67 14.30 -2.47
CA GLU A 326 31.00 15.48 -3.30
C GLU A 326 29.79 16.42 -3.16
N LYS A 327 29.88 17.75 -3.04
CA LYS A 327 30.98 18.68 -3.29
C LYS A 327 30.65 19.98 -2.55
N ARG A 328 31.67 20.61 -1.96
CA ARG A 328 31.64 22.02 -1.56
C ARG A 328 31.65 22.85 -2.84
N GLU A 329 30.77 23.85 -2.93
CA GLU A 329 31.03 25.05 -3.71
C GLU A 329 30.84 26.26 -2.80
N LYS A 330 31.92 27.04 -2.72
CA LYS A 330 31.94 28.40 -2.19
C LYS A 330 31.42 29.30 -3.31
N SER A 331 30.53 30.22 -2.96
CA SER A 331 30.48 31.58 -3.49
C SER A 331 29.90 32.45 -2.38
#